data_AF-A0A9W6TD40-F1
#
_entry.id   AF-A0A9W6TD40-F1
#
_cell.length_a   1.000
_cell.length_b   1.000
_cell.length_c   1.000
_cell.angle_alpha   90.00
_cell.angle_beta   90.00
_cell.angle_gamma   90.00
#
_symmetry.space_group_name_H-M   'P 1'
#
loop_
_entity.id
_entity.type
_entity.pdbx_description
1 polymer ?
#
loop_
_entity_poly.entity_id
_entity_poly.type
_entity_poly.pdbx_seq_one_letter_code
_entity_poly.pdbx_strand_id
1 'polypeptide(L)'
;MRSRVLWLLLLLLSCVSVGDAAITSALVTPASLSAGVTGTVDVAFTTGAIVPVGGTIVVTFPSTFYVDSAAALTTAIGFDSGSTVVAVPATRVVTITIATMDAAAGAISFTLDSITNPGRMR
;
A
#
# COMPACT_ATOMS: atom_id res chain seq x y z
N MET A 1 -27.63 41.39 -8.30
CA MET A 1 -26.89 40.33 -9.03
C MET A 1 -25.39 40.40 -8.72
N ARG A 2 -24.94 40.00 -7.51
CA ARG A 2 -23.49 39.98 -7.14
C ARG A 2 -23.11 38.91 -6.11
N SER A 3 -23.88 37.81 -6.00
CA SER A 3 -23.60 36.74 -5.03
C SER A 3 -23.89 35.36 -5.61
N ARG A 4 -23.32 35.09 -6.78
CA ARG A 4 -23.26 33.73 -7.35
C ARG A 4 -21.87 33.41 -7.92
N VAL A 5 -21.13 34.45 -8.34
CA VAL A 5 -19.73 34.34 -8.80
C VAL A 5 -18.77 34.01 -7.65
N LEU A 6 -19.04 34.49 -6.42
CA LEU A 6 -18.18 34.23 -5.26
C LEU A 6 -18.25 32.78 -4.75
N TRP A 7 -19.38 32.08 -4.98
CA TRP A 7 -19.51 30.65 -4.66
C TRP A 7 -18.87 29.74 -5.72
N LEU A 8 -18.73 30.20 -6.96
CA LEU A 8 -18.01 29.47 -7.99
C LEU A 8 -16.48 29.56 -7.80
N LEU A 9 -15.99 30.67 -7.24
CA LEU A 9 -14.55 30.88 -7.00
C LEU A 9 -13.99 30.07 -5.81
N LEU A 10 -14.85 29.66 -4.86
CA LEU A 10 -14.44 28.82 -3.73
C LEU A 10 -14.28 27.33 -4.10
N LEU A 11 -14.80 26.91 -5.25
CA LEU A 11 -14.71 25.51 -5.72
C LEU A 11 -13.43 25.21 -6.54
N LEU A 12 -12.61 26.23 -6.82
CA LEU A 12 -11.50 26.14 -7.78
C LEU A 12 -10.09 26.06 -7.14
N LEU A 13 -9.98 25.86 -5.82
CA LEU A 13 -8.68 25.84 -5.13
C LEU A 13 -8.41 24.55 -4.34
N SER A 14 -8.74 23.41 -4.93
CA SER A 14 -8.17 22.12 -4.53
C SER A 14 -7.38 21.53 -5.69
N CYS A 15 -6.40 22.29 -6.18
CA CYS A 15 -5.32 21.66 -6.93
C CYS A 15 -4.47 20.88 -5.92
N VAL A 16 -4.76 19.60 -5.74
CA VAL A 16 -3.88 18.71 -4.99
C VAL A 16 -2.57 18.64 -5.78
N SER A 17 -1.54 19.30 -5.29
CA SER A 17 -0.20 19.12 -5.82
C SER A 17 0.26 17.70 -5.44
N VAL A 18 0.06 16.75 -6.34
CA VAL A 18 0.78 15.45 -6.30
C VAL A 18 2.22 15.76 -6.68
N GLY A 19 3.00 16.21 -5.71
CA GLY A 19 4.45 16.19 -5.83
C GLY A 19 4.92 14.73 -5.77
N ASP A 20 5.89 14.36 -6.60
CA ASP A 20 6.66 13.15 -6.35
C ASP A 20 7.24 13.26 -4.94
N ALA A 21 6.79 12.39 -4.04
CA ALA A 21 7.30 12.35 -2.69
C ALA A 21 8.10 11.08 -2.53
N ALA A 22 9.35 11.24 -2.10
CA ALA A 22 10.24 10.12 -1.93
C ALA A 22 9.65 9.08 -0.97
N ILE A 23 9.67 7.82 -1.41
CA ILE A 23 9.58 6.68 -0.51
C ILE A 23 10.99 6.44 0.02
N THR A 24 11.15 6.45 1.34
CA THR A 24 12.43 6.25 2.02
C THR A 24 12.34 5.10 3.01
N SER A 25 13.49 4.51 3.37
CA SER A 25 13.59 3.44 4.37
C SER A 25 12.69 2.24 4.13
N ALA A 26 12.45 1.90 2.85
CA ALA A 26 11.60 0.76 2.50
C ALA A 26 12.25 -0.57 2.93
N LEU A 27 11.51 -1.36 3.70
CA LEU A 27 11.89 -2.66 4.22
C LEU A 27 10.77 -3.67 3.99
N VAL A 28 11.13 -4.87 3.56
CA VAL A 28 10.24 -6.01 3.35
C VAL A 28 10.91 -7.24 3.97
N THR A 29 10.38 -7.72 5.09
CA THR A 29 11.00 -8.75 5.94
C THR A 29 10.08 -9.95 6.14
N PRO A 30 10.38 -11.10 5.51
CA PRO A 30 9.69 -12.36 5.79
C PRO A 30 9.89 -12.80 7.25
N ALA A 31 8.84 -13.33 7.88
CA ALA A 31 8.93 -13.88 9.24
C ALA A 31 9.78 -15.17 9.31
N SER A 32 9.90 -15.90 8.21
CA SER A 32 10.78 -17.06 8.04
C SER A 32 11.68 -16.84 6.84
N LEU A 33 12.94 -17.26 6.91
CA LEU A 33 13.88 -17.26 5.79
C LEU A 33 14.06 -18.65 5.17
N SER A 34 13.29 -19.63 5.65
CA SER A 34 13.36 -21.00 5.11
C SER A 34 12.73 -21.07 3.73
N ALA A 35 13.44 -21.74 2.81
CA ALA A 35 13.03 -21.86 1.42
C ALA A 35 11.65 -22.53 1.30
N GLY A 36 10.78 -21.96 0.47
CA GLY A 36 9.45 -22.50 0.19
C GLY A 36 8.44 -22.47 1.33
N VAL A 37 8.78 -21.89 2.48
CA VAL A 37 7.80 -21.64 3.54
C VAL A 37 6.86 -20.51 3.12
N THR A 38 5.56 -20.75 3.27
CA THR A 38 4.52 -19.74 3.19
C THR A 38 4.30 -19.13 4.56
N GLY A 39 4.27 -17.80 4.65
CA GLY A 39 3.96 -17.12 5.89
C GLY A 39 3.84 -15.61 5.70
N THR A 40 4.03 -14.91 6.82
CA THR A 40 3.88 -13.46 6.88
C THR A 40 5.15 -12.73 6.45
N VAL A 41 4.94 -11.52 5.93
CA VAL A 41 5.97 -10.56 5.54
C VAL A 41 5.59 -9.21 6.12
N ASP A 42 6.48 -8.63 6.92
CA ASP A 42 6.33 -7.27 7.41
C ASP A 42 6.89 -6.28 6.38
N VAL A 43 6.11 -5.23 6.10
CA VAL A 43 6.46 -4.14 5.19
C VAL A 43 6.47 -2.84 5.98
N ALA A 44 7.52 -2.05 5.81
CA ALA A 44 7.61 -0.71 6.40
C ALA A 44 8.32 0.26 5.45
N PHE A 45 7.86 1.50 5.40
CA PHE A 45 8.50 2.59 4.66
C PHE A 45 8.03 3.95 5.18
N THR A 46 8.68 5.02 4.74
CA THR A 46 8.24 6.41 5.00
C THR A 46 7.88 7.07 3.68
N THR A 47 6.68 7.66 3.59
CA THR A 47 6.24 8.47 2.44
C THR A 47 6.21 9.95 2.81
N GLY A 48 6.67 10.82 1.90
CA GLY A 48 6.51 12.28 2.05
C GLY A 48 5.14 12.80 1.59
N ALA A 49 4.30 11.97 0.97
CA ALA A 49 2.98 12.33 0.47
C ALA A 49 1.87 11.60 1.20
N ILE A 50 0.71 12.27 1.24
CA ILE A 50 -0.57 11.67 1.61
C ILE A 50 -1.02 10.74 0.49
N VAL A 51 -1.50 9.54 0.83
CA VAL A 51 -2.20 8.66 -0.12
C VAL A 51 -3.70 8.80 0.13
N PRO A 52 -4.47 9.42 -0.78
CA PRO A 52 -5.88 9.67 -0.55
C PRO A 52 -6.69 8.36 -0.52
N VAL A 53 -7.90 8.40 0.05
CA VAL A 53 -8.88 7.31 -0.08
C VAL A 53 -9.07 6.92 -1.55
N GLY A 54 -9.04 5.62 -1.84
CA GLY A 54 -9.07 5.05 -3.19
C GLY A 54 -7.69 5.03 -3.88
N GLY A 55 -6.68 5.71 -3.33
CA GLY A 55 -5.29 5.56 -3.71
C GLY A 55 -4.73 4.20 -3.32
N THR A 56 -3.56 3.86 -3.86
CA THR A 56 -3.00 2.50 -3.73
C THR A 56 -1.58 2.49 -3.21
N ILE A 57 -1.28 1.51 -2.34
CA ILE A 57 0.08 1.09 -2.01
C ILE A 57 0.34 -0.23 -2.76
N VAL A 58 1.44 -0.30 -3.49
CA VAL A 58 1.78 -1.48 -4.33
C VAL A 58 3.07 -2.10 -3.84
N VAL A 59 3.02 -3.38 -3.46
CA VAL A 59 4.18 -4.19 -3.09
C VAL A 59 4.45 -5.19 -4.20
N THR A 60 5.64 -5.13 -4.79
CA THR A 60 6.05 -6.04 -5.85
C THR A 60 7.15 -6.97 -5.33
N PHE A 61 6.87 -8.27 -5.32
CA PHE A 61 7.86 -9.26 -4.90
C PHE A 61 8.74 -9.69 -6.10
N PRO A 62 10.02 -10.02 -5.84
CA PRO A 62 10.89 -10.64 -6.84
C PRO A 62 10.27 -11.91 -7.43
N SER A 63 10.66 -12.27 -8.66
CA SER A 63 10.10 -13.42 -9.40
C SER A 63 10.30 -14.77 -8.72
N THR A 64 11.20 -14.85 -7.74
CA THR A 64 11.48 -16.06 -6.98
C THR A 64 10.51 -16.30 -5.83
N PHE A 65 9.72 -15.29 -5.43
CA PHE A 65 8.66 -15.44 -4.45
C PHE A 65 7.35 -15.85 -5.14
N TYR A 66 6.45 -16.49 -4.38
CA TYR A 66 5.08 -16.70 -4.79
C TYR A 66 4.13 -15.94 -3.86
N VAL A 67 3.18 -15.21 -4.45
CA VAL A 67 2.13 -14.47 -3.73
C VAL A 67 0.82 -15.21 -3.96
N ASP A 68 0.17 -15.66 -2.90
CA ASP A 68 -1.14 -16.29 -3.03
C ASP A 68 -2.24 -15.24 -3.25
N SER A 69 -3.29 -15.60 -4.01
CA SER A 69 -4.47 -14.74 -4.19
C SER A 69 -5.22 -14.47 -2.89
N ALA A 70 -5.06 -15.34 -1.89
CA ALA A 70 -5.65 -15.19 -0.56
C ALA A 70 -4.80 -14.34 0.41
N ALA A 71 -3.81 -13.59 -0.09
CA ALA A 71 -2.99 -12.71 0.76
C ALA A 71 -3.88 -11.76 1.58
N ALA A 72 -3.61 -11.70 2.88
CA ALA A 72 -4.34 -10.89 3.83
C ALA A 72 -3.46 -9.76 4.36
N LEU A 73 -4.11 -8.66 4.76
CA LEU A 73 -3.48 -7.49 5.35
C LEU A 73 -3.81 -7.42 6.84
N THR A 74 -2.79 -7.27 7.69
CA THR A 74 -2.95 -7.06 9.13
C THR A 74 -1.95 -6.01 9.65
N THR A 75 -2.12 -5.57 10.91
CA THR A 75 -1.19 -4.65 11.59
C THR A 75 -0.94 -3.34 10.84
N ALA A 76 -1.97 -2.80 10.16
CA ALA A 76 -1.86 -1.55 9.42
C ALA A 76 -1.61 -0.36 10.36
N ILE A 77 -0.55 0.41 10.08
CA ILE A 77 -0.16 1.64 10.76
C ILE A 77 0.05 2.72 9.71
N GLY A 78 -0.45 3.93 9.97
CA GLY A 78 -0.34 5.07 9.07
C GLY A 78 -1.47 5.17 8.04
N PHE A 79 -2.41 4.21 8.02
CA PHE A 79 -3.61 4.21 7.18
C PHE A 79 -4.71 3.33 7.78
N ASP A 80 -5.92 3.41 7.23
CA ASP A 80 -7.09 2.69 7.73
C ASP A 80 -6.95 1.16 7.61
N SER A 81 -7.29 0.44 8.69
CA SER A 81 -7.26 -1.03 8.73
C SER A 81 -8.40 -1.68 7.94
N GLY A 82 -9.42 -0.91 7.57
CA GLY A 82 -10.47 -1.30 6.62
C GLY A 82 -10.03 -1.31 5.14
N SER A 83 -8.77 -0.93 4.85
CA SER A 83 -8.20 -0.96 3.50
C SER A 83 -8.19 -2.37 2.91
N THR A 84 -8.49 -2.48 1.62
CA THR A 84 -8.64 -3.78 0.96
C THR A 84 -7.36 -4.20 0.27
N VAL A 85 -7.05 -5.50 0.34
CA VAL A 85 -5.90 -6.11 -0.32
C VAL A 85 -6.34 -6.97 -1.51
N VAL A 86 -5.63 -6.83 -2.63
CA VAL A 86 -5.77 -7.69 -3.81
C VAL A 86 -4.39 -8.20 -4.20
N ALA A 87 -4.25 -9.51 -4.32
CA ALA A 87 -3.03 -10.15 -4.75
C ALA A 87 -3.20 -10.81 -6.12
N VAL A 88 -2.20 -10.63 -6.99
CA VAL A 88 -2.17 -11.22 -8.33
C VAL A 88 -0.98 -12.17 -8.43
N PRO A 89 -1.19 -13.50 -8.28
CA PRO A 89 -0.10 -14.48 -8.24
C PRO A 89 0.84 -14.42 -9.46
N ALA A 90 0.28 -14.23 -10.66
CA ALA A 90 1.04 -14.19 -11.91
C ALA A 90 2.05 -13.03 -11.97
N THR A 91 1.72 -11.89 -11.39
CA THR A 91 2.60 -10.70 -11.37
C THR A 91 3.40 -10.57 -10.07
N ARG A 92 3.07 -11.37 -9.04
CA ARG A 92 3.59 -11.26 -7.67
C ARG A 92 3.43 -9.87 -7.07
N VAL A 93 2.32 -9.22 -7.42
CA VAL A 93 1.96 -7.90 -6.94
C VAL A 93 0.86 -8.02 -5.91
N VAL A 94 1.02 -7.31 -4.81
CA VAL A 94 -0.02 -7.05 -3.81
C VAL A 94 -0.37 -5.58 -3.87
N THR A 95 -1.65 -5.27 -4.05
CA THR A 95 -2.18 -3.91 -4.08
C THR A 95 -3.09 -3.70 -2.89
N ILE A 96 -2.77 -2.72 -2.06
CA ILE A 96 -3.63 -2.23 -0.98
C ILE A 96 -4.33 -0.98 -1.48
N THR A 97 -5.66 -0.94 -1.42
CA THR A 97 -6.45 0.25 -1.71
C THR A 97 -6.86 0.91 -0.40
N ILE A 98 -6.48 2.18 -0.23
CA ILE A 98 -6.74 2.95 0.99
C ILE A 98 -8.24 3.17 1.14
N ALA A 99 -8.80 2.77 2.28
CA ALA A 99 -10.21 2.95 2.61
C ALA A 99 -10.41 4.11 3.60
N THR A 100 -11.64 4.61 3.68
CA THR A 100 -12.27 5.52 4.66
C THR A 100 -11.54 6.83 5.08
N MET A 101 -10.23 6.80 5.28
CA MET A 101 -9.36 7.91 5.65
C MET A 101 -8.06 7.87 4.84
N ASP A 102 -7.57 9.04 4.45
CA ASP A 102 -6.29 9.17 3.76
C ASP A 102 -5.14 8.60 4.60
N ALA A 103 -4.22 7.89 3.96
CA ALA A 103 -2.94 7.53 4.58
C ALA A 103 -2.09 8.80 4.72
N ALA A 104 -1.71 9.13 5.95
CA ALA A 104 -0.93 10.32 6.20
C ALA A 104 0.49 10.20 5.64
N ALA A 105 1.10 11.34 5.30
CA ALA A 105 2.54 11.39 5.11
C ALA A 105 3.26 10.98 6.41
N GLY A 106 4.34 10.21 6.30
CA GLY A 106 5.08 9.66 7.43
C GLY A 106 5.33 8.17 7.30
N ALA A 107 5.54 7.52 8.46
CA ALA A 107 5.81 6.10 8.53
C ALA A 107 4.54 5.28 8.26
N ILE A 108 4.66 4.29 7.38
CA ILE A 108 3.63 3.31 7.07
C ILE A 108 4.22 1.93 7.33
N SER A 109 3.47 1.09 8.03
CA SER A 109 3.83 -0.33 8.21
C SER A 109 2.61 -1.23 8.22
N PHE A 110 2.78 -2.46 7.76
CA PHE A 110 1.74 -3.48 7.75
C PHE A 110 2.34 -4.87 7.53
N THR A 111 1.54 -5.90 7.82
CA THR A 111 1.90 -7.30 7.60
C THR A 111 1.04 -7.87 6.46
N LEU A 112 1.69 -8.55 5.53
CA LEU A 112 1.05 -9.36 4.48
C LEU A 112 1.20 -10.83 4.83
N ASP A 113 0.14 -11.62 4.68
CA ASP A 113 0.20 -13.09 4.83
C ASP A 113 0.12 -13.82 3.48
N SER A 114 0.34 -15.13 3.50
CA SER A 114 0.29 -16.02 2.33
C SER A 114 1.33 -15.70 1.25
N ILE A 115 2.52 -15.27 1.68
CA ILE A 115 3.68 -15.05 0.82
C ILE A 115 4.65 -16.23 1.00
N THR A 116 5.08 -16.83 -0.11
CA THR A 116 5.97 -17.99 -0.12
C THR A 116 7.38 -17.60 -0.55
N ASN A 117 8.35 -17.99 0.27
CA ASN A 117 9.76 -17.75 0.01
C ASN A 117 10.29 -18.47 -1.24
N PRO A 118 11.39 -17.97 -1.83
CA PRO A 118 12.12 -18.65 -2.88
C PRO A 118 12.46 -20.10 -2.56
N GLY A 119 12.58 -20.92 -3.62
CA GLY A 119 13.07 -22.29 -3.52
C GLY A 119 11.99 -23.37 -3.42
N ARG A 120 10.70 -23.02 -3.51
CA ARG A 120 9.65 -24.00 -3.79
C ARG A 120 9.48 -24.15 -5.30
N MET A 121 9.89 -25.28 -5.85
CA MET A 121 9.44 -25.69 -7.18
C MET A 121 7.94 -26.02 -7.08
N ARG A 122 7.09 -25.31 -7.82
CA ARG A 122 5.70 -25.69 -8.05
C ARG A 122 5.39 -25.61 -9.53
#